data_AF-A0AAE1HNF2-F1
#
_entry.id   AF-A0AAE1HNF2-F1
#
_cell.length_a   1.000
_cell.length_b   1.000
_cell.length_c   1.000
_cell.angle_alpha   90.00
_cell.angle_beta   90.00
_cell.angle_gamma   90.00
#
_symmetry.space_group_name_H-M   'P 1'
#
loop_
_entity.id
_entity.type
_entity.pdbx_description
1 polymer ?
#
loop_
_entity_poly.entity_id
_entity_poly.type
_entity_poly.pdbx_seq_one_letter_code
_entity_poly.pdbx_strand_id
1 'polypeptide(L)'
;MQHVLFLHNPPSVSISEACNSAADQLLPFWARGGIPTVSKQQVVVKLRSVFNEWNELKRSKSRPSSERRERFIASLDRLFDIGVKDESKIELQEDRDFYRSMKKDRKARMSSVDVKWVQKKTKKMKRLQGQKRLKRRSDEDTYQEHI
;
A
#
# COMPACT_ATOMS: atom_id res chain seq x y z
N MET A 1 0.27 3.27 -21.19
CA MET A 1 0.35 3.84 -19.82
C MET A 1 -0.24 5.26 -19.79
N GLN A 2 -1.47 5.43 -20.31
CA GLN A 2 -2.19 6.72 -20.32
C GLN A 2 -3.45 6.71 -19.44
N HIS A 3 -3.80 5.57 -18.84
CA HIS A 3 -5.08 5.39 -18.14
C HIS A 3 -5.05 5.62 -16.63
N VAL A 4 -3.90 5.97 -16.03
CA VAL A 4 -3.81 6.16 -14.56
C VAL A 4 -3.94 7.62 -14.14
N LEU A 5 -3.65 8.57 -15.05
CA LEU A 5 -3.74 10.02 -14.75
C LEU A 5 -5.07 10.66 -15.19
N PHE A 6 -5.94 9.93 -15.90
CA PHE A 6 -7.16 10.48 -16.49
C PHE A 6 -8.44 10.22 -15.66
N LEU A 7 -8.38 9.36 -14.64
CA LEU A 7 -9.52 9.12 -13.77
C LEU A 7 -9.42 10.01 -12.54
N HIS A 8 -10.35 10.95 -12.48
CA HIS A 8 -10.70 11.84 -11.38
C HIS A 8 -10.06 13.24 -11.31
N ASN A 9 -10.62 14.16 -12.11
CA ASN A 9 -10.94 15.48 -11.58
C ASN A 9 -12.48 15.66 -11.57
N PRO A 10 -13.26 14.95 -10.72
CA PRO A 10 -14.62 15.38 -10.46
C PRO A 10 -14.55 16.71 -9.70
N PRO A 11 -15.29 17.75 -10.11
CA PRO A 11 -15.23 19.06 -9.47
C PRO A 11 -15.83 19.15 -8.04
N SER A 12 -15.87 18.06 -7.25
CA SER A 12 -16.49 18.08 -5.91
C SER A 12 -15.88 17.17 -4.84
N VAL A 13 -14.77 16.48 -5.10
CA VAL A 13 -14.20 15.55 -4.10
C VAL A 13 -13.18 16.29 -3.24
N SER A 14 -13.34 16.21 -1.91
CA SER A 14 -12.40 16.84 -1.00
C SER A 14 -11.01 16.19 -1.13
N ILE A 15 -9.94 16.96 -0.89
CA ILE A 15 -8.55 16.42 -0.88
C ILE A 15 -8.45 15.24 0.10
N SER A 16 -9.21 15.30 1.19
CA SER A 16 -9.28 14.23 2.19
C SER A 16 -9.82 12.92 1.60
N GLU A 17 -10.94 12.97 0.89
CA GLU A 17 -11.53 11.81 0.22
C GLU A 17 -10.63 11.29 -0.90
N ALA A 18 -10.01 12.17 -1.68
CA ALA A 18 -9.07 11.79 -2.72
C ALA A 18 -7.85 11.03 -2.14
N CYS A 19 -7.25 11.53 -1.05
CA CYS A 19 -6.15 10.85 -0.38
C CYS A 19 -6.57 9.51 0.22
N ASN A 20 -7.78 9.42 0.78
CA ASN A 20 -8.31 8.16 1.31
C ASN A 20 -8.54 7.14 0.20
N SER A 21 -9.16 7.53 -0.91
CA SER A 21 -9.37 6.67 -2.07
C SER A 21 -8.05 6.18 -2.66
N ALA A 22 -7.06 7.07 -2.80
CA ALA A 22 -5.73 6.68 -3.25
C ALA A 22 -5.06 5.68 -2.29
N ALA A 23 -5.19 5.88 -0.97
CA ALA A 23 -4.68 4.94 0.02
C ALA A 23 -5.39 3.57 -0.06
N ASP A 24 -6.71 3.55 -0.25
CA ASP A 24 -7.50 2.32 -0.40
C ASP A 24 -7.13 1.53 -1.66
N GLN A 25 -6.75 2.22 -2.73
CA GLN A 25 -6.24 1.58 -3.94
C GLN A 25 -4.80 1.08 -3.76
N LEU A 26 -3.95 1.83 -3.06
CA LEU A 26 -2.53 1.54 -2.91
C LEU A 26 -2.26 0.38 -1.95
N LEU A 27 -2.93 0.34 -0.79
CA LEU A 27 -2.69 -0.67 0.26
C LEU A 27 -2.82 -2.12 -0.24
N PRO A 28 -3.84 -2.49 -1.05
CA PRO A 28 -3.94 -3.82 -1.62
C PRO A 28 -2.78 -4.23 -2.52
N PHE A 29 -2.13 -3.29 -3.23
CA PHE A 29 -0.97 -3.61 -4.07
C PHE A 29 0.21 -4.08 -3.22
N TRP A 30 0.48 -3.38 -2.12
CA TRP A 30 1.55 -3.75 -1.18
C TRP A 30 1.23 -5.06 -0.46
N ALA A 31 -0.03 -5.25 -0.06
CA ALA A 31 -0.48 -6.49 0.58
C ALA A 31 -0.32 -7.72 -0.36
N ARG A 32 -0.54 -7.56 -1.67
CA ARG A 32 -0.29 -8.63 -2.66
C ARG A 32 1.19 -8.98 -2.79
N GLY A 33 2.08 -8.02 -2.60
CA GLY A 33 3.54 -8.24 -2.57
C GLY A 33 4.05 -8.79 -1.25
N GLY A 34 3.18 -9.14 -0.29
CA GLY A 34 3.60 -9.67 1.01
C GLY A 34 4.32 -8.66 1.92
N ILE A 35 4.38 -7.39 1.51
CA ILE A 35 5.09 -6.34 2.24
C ILE A 35 4.09 -5.66 3.19
N PRO A 36 4.31 -5.72 4.52
CA PRO A 36 3.51 -4.96 5.47
C PRO A 36 3.67 -3.46 5.21
N THR A 37 2.57 -2.73 5.32
CA THR A 37 2.55 -1.27 5.17
C THR A 37 2.38 -0.57 6.50
N VAL A 38 2.70 0.72 6.52
CA VAL A 38 2.28 1.63 7.60
C VAL A 38 0.74 1.76 7.65
N SER A 39 0.21 2.39 8.70
CA SER A 39 -1.24 2.53 8.84
C SER A 39 -1.83 3.39 7.71
N LYS A 40 -3.09 3.13 7.32
CA LYS A 40 -3.80 3.92 6.30
C LYS A 40 -3.74 5.42 6.58
N GLN A 41 -3.91 5.81 7.84
CA GLN A 41 -3.84 7.21 8.27
C GLN A 41 -2.47 7.83 7.97
N GLN A 42 -1.37 7.11 8.22
CA GLN A 42 -0.03 7.60 7.91
C GLN A 42 0.19 7.75 6.39
N VAL A 43 -0.36 6.84 5.58
CA VAL A 43 -0.35 6.97 4.11
C VAL A 43 -1.10 8.23 3.67
N VAL A 44 -2.31 8.45 4.20
CA VAL A 44 -3.14 9.63 3.88
C VAL A 44 -2.44 10.93 4.28
N VAL A 45 -1.78 10.98 5.44
CA VAL A 45 -0.99 12.14 5.88
C VAL A 45 0.15 12.42 4.91
N LYS A 46 0.88 11.38 4.47
CA LYS A 46 1.97 11.51 3.49
C LYS A 46 1.46 12.07 2.15
N LEU A 47 0.36 11.52 1.62
CA LEU A 47 -0.24 11.98 0.36
C LEU A 47 -0.70 13.43 0.44
N ARG A 48 -1.32 13.82 1.57
CA ARG A 48 -1.75 15.20 1.80
C ARG A 48 -0.57 16.17 1.88
N SER A 49 0.51 15.78 2.55
CA SER A 49 1.73 16.59 2.63
C SER A 49 2.31 16.90 1.25
N VAL A 50 2.43 15.86 0.40
CA VAL A 50 2.95 16.01 -0.97
C VAL A 50 2.03 16.89 -1.82
N PHE A 51 0.71 16.73 -1.68
CA PHE A 51 -0.25 17.58 -2.38
C PHE A 51 -0.15 19.06 -1.96
N ASN A 52 0.01 19.32 -0.66
CA ASN A 52 0.18 20.68 -0.15
C ASN A 52 1.47 21.32 -0.68
N GLU A 53 2.59 20.58 -0.65
CA GLU A 53 3.86 21.03 -1.19
C GLU A 53 3.76 21.36 -2.69
N TRP A 54 3.09 20.49 -3.46
CA TRP A 54 2.79 20.76 -4.87
C TRP A 54 1.98 22.04 -5.06
N ASN A 55 0.97 22.27 -4.23
CA ASN A 55 0.11 23.45 -4.33
C ASN A 55 0.89 24.75 -3.98
N GLU A 56 1.78 24.72 -3.00
CA GLU A 56 2.69 25.82 -2.68
C GLU A 56 3.65 26.12 -3.86
N LEU A 57 4.24 25.08 -4.45
CA LEU A 57 5.11 25.21 -5.62
C LEU A 57 4.38 25.75 -6.85
N LYS A 58 3.11 25.39 -7.00
CA LYS A 58 2.22 25.90 -8.06
C LYS A 58 1.88 27.38 -7.86
N ARG A 59 1.69 27.83 -6.62
CA ARG A 59 1.36 29.25 -6.29
C ARG A 59 2.57 30.17 -6.38
N SER A 60 3.77 29.69 -6.08
CA SER A 60 5.03 30.45 -6.12
C SER A 60 5.59 30.69 -7.54
N LYS A 61 4.75 31.11 -8.49
CA LYS A 61 5.13 31.32 -9.90
C LYS A 61 6.22 32.39 -10.11
N SER A 62 6.41 33.34 -9.20
CA SER A 62 7.31 34.48 -9.43
C SER A 62 8.79 34.25 -9.05
N ARG A 63 9.14 33.15 -8.37
CA ARG A 63 10.54 32.76 -8.18
C ARG A 63 10.64 31.28 -7.76
N PRO A 64 10.83 30.35 -8.70
CA PRO A 64 11.22 29.01 -8.31
C PRO A 64 12.68 29.07 -7.87
N SER A 65 12.97 28.77 -6.61
CA SER A 65 14.24 28.09 -6.33
C SER A 65 14.16 26.79 -7.13
N SER A 66 14.90 26.73 -8.25
CA SER A 66 14.98 25.53 -9.12
C SER A 66 15.23 24.29 -8.27
N GLU A 67 16.09 24.43 -7.26
CA GLU A 67 16.39 23.39 -6.29
C GLU A 67 15.16 22.87 -5.53
N ARG A 68 14.22 23.72 -5.11
CA ARG A 68 13.03 23.25 -4.38
C ARG A 68 12.12 22.42 -5.28
N ARG A 69 12.01 22.77 -6.57
CA ARG A 69 11.26 21.98 -7.56
C ARG A 69 11.98 20.67 -7.89
N GLU A 70 13.29 20.70 -8.06
CA GLU A 70 14.10 19.50 -8.30
C GLU A 70 14.02 18.53 -7.12
N ARG A 71 14.10 19.02 -5.88
CA ARG A 71 13.90 18.21 -4.66
C ARG A 71 12.49 17.62 -4.60
N PHE A 72 11.46 18.38 -4.96
CA PHE A 72 10.09 17.87 -5.04
C PHE A 72 9.95 16.78 -6.11
N ILE A 73 10.49 16.99 -7.31
CA ILE A 73 10.48 15.97 -8.37
C ILE A 73 11.20 14.70 -7.92
N ALA A 74 12.36 14.83 -7.26
CA ALA A 74 13.09 13.70 -6.70
C ALA A 74 12.33 12.99 -5.56
N SER A 75 11.49 13.71 -4.81
CA SER A 75 10.67 13.11 -3.75
C SER A 75 9.48 12.31 -4.30
N LEU A 76 8.98 12.65 -5.49
CA LEU A 76 7.88 11.93 -6.15
C LEU A 76 8.22 10.48 -6.45
N ASP A 77 9.50 10.17 -6.71
CA ASP A 77 9.93 8.79 -6.84
C ASP A 77 9.48 8.02 -5.59
N ARG A 78 9.82 8.51 -4.39
CA ARG A 78 9.56 7.84 -3.11
C ARG A 78 8.14 8.05 -2.58
N LEU A 79 7.23 8.59 -3.38
CA LEU A 79 5.85 8.91 -2.98
C LEU A 79 5.14 7.67 -2.43
N PHE A 80 5.21 6.56 -3.15
CA PHE A 80 4.49 5.34 -2.80
C PHE A 80 5.26 4.39 -1.90
N ASP A 81 6.46 4.76 -1.43
CA ASP A 81 7.21 3.97 -0.44
C ASP A 81 6.49 4.02 0.91
N ILE A 82 5.51 3.12 1.11
CA ILE A 82 4.65 3.01 2.30
C ILE A 82 4.85 1.69 3.06
N GLY A 83 5.81 0.87 2.63
CA GLY A 83 6.22 -0.32 3.36
C GLY A 83 6.72 0.02 4.76
N VAL A 84 6.65 -0.94 5.68
CA VAL A 84 7.18 -0.75 7.02
C VAL A 84 8.70 -0.51 6.96
N LYS A 85 9.21 0.36 7.84
CA LYS A 85 10.65 0.68 7.94
C LYS A 85 11.47 -0.56 8.32
N ASP A 86 10.90 -1.34 9.23
CA ASP A 86 11.48 -2.58 9.74
C ASP A 86 11.21 -3.74 8.78
N GLU A 87 12.27 -4.19 8.12
CA GLU A 87 12.25 -5.26 7.12
C GLU A 87 12.08 -6.65 7.75
N SER A 88 12.35 -6.79 9.06
CA SER A 88 12.18 -8.07 9.77
C SER A 88 10.72 -8.53 9.84
N LYS A 89 9.77 -7.59 9.67
CA LYS A 89 8.34 -7.86 9.63
C LYS A 89 7.87 -8.52 8.34
N ILE A 90 8.68 -8.50 7.29
CA ILE A 90 8.40 -9.24 6.06
C ILE A 90 8.85 -10.68 6.30
N GLU A 91 7.92 -11.63 6.31
CA GLU A 91 8.21 -13.01 6.70
C GLU A 91 9.14 -13.74 5.72
N LEU A 92 8.93 -13.53 4.41
CA LEU A 92 9.65 -14.24 3.36
C LEU A 92 10.94 -13.52 2.98
N GLN A 93 12.04 -14.27 2.87
CA GLN A 93 13.33 -13.72 2.48
C GLN A 93 13.31 -13.10 1.07
N GLU A 94 12.64 -13.75 0.12
CA GLU A 94 12.48 -13.23 -1.25
C GLU A 94 11.74 -11.87 -1.27
N ASP A 95 10.67 -11.73 -0.49
CA ASP A 95 9.92 -10.47 -0.36
C ASP A 95 10.79 -9.37 0.30
N ARG A 96 11.66 -9.74 1.25
CA ARG A 96 12.64 -8.82 1.86
C ARG A 96 13.67 -8.33 0.84
N ASP A 97 14.20 -9.25 0.04
CA ASP A 97 15.21 -8.94 -0.97
C ASP A 97 14.60 -8.10 -2.11
N PHE A 98 13.36 -8.40 -2.50
CA PHE A 98 12.56 -7.57 -3.40
C PHE A 98 12.39 -6.15 -2.82
N TYR A 99 11.95 -6.02 -1.57
CA TYR A 99 11.76 -4.72 -0.91
C TYR A 99 13.06 -3.91 -0.82
N ARG A 100 14.19 -4.55 -0.50
CA ARG A 100 15.53 -3.91 -0.52
C ARG A 100 15.92 -3.43 -1.91
N SER A 101 15.74 -4.28 -2.92
CA SER A 101 16.07 -3.93 -4.31
C SER A 101 15.23 -2.76 -4.83
N MET A 102 13.98 -2.64 -4.36
CA MET A 102 13.09 -1.54 -4.68
C MET A 102 13.51 -0.21 -4.03
N LYS A 103 14.05 -0.24 -2.79
CA LYS A 103 14.54 0.96 -2.09
C LYS A 103 15.83 1.54 -2.64
N LYS A 104 16.76 0.70 -3.12
CA LYS A 104 18.04 1.16 -3.68
C LYS A 104 17.87 1.70 -5.10
N ASP A 105 17.55 0.82 -6.04
CA ASP A 105 17.67 1.10 -7.47
C ASP A 105 16.38 0.86 -8.25
N ARG A 106 15.28 0.44 -7.59
CA ARG A 106 13.97 0.15 -8.25
C ARG A 106 14.05 -0.84 -9.40
N LYS A 107 15.01 -1.77 -9.34
CA LYS A 107 15.24 -2.79 -10.37
C LYS A 107 14.17 -3.90 -10.37
N ALA A 108 13.45 -4.03 -9.26
CA ALA A 108 12.46 -5.07 -9.04
C ALA A 108 11.16 -4.79 -9.80
N ARG A 109 10.62 -5.80 -10.50
CA ARG A 109 9.28 -5.80 -11.10
C ARG A 109 8.55 -7.07 -10.69
N MET A 110 7.28 -6.96 -10.28
CA MET A 110 6.45 -8.13 -10.03
C MET A 110 6.16 -8.84 -11.37
N SER A 111 6.38 -10.15 -11.42
CA SER A 111 6.13 -10.99 -12.59
C SER A 111 4.78 -11.71 -12.48
N SER A 112 4.35 -12.33 -13.59
CA SER A 112 3.16 -13.19 -13.62
C SER A 112 3.24 -14.43 -12.71
N VAL A 113 4.44 -14.81 -12.26
CA VAL A 113 4.64 -15.94 -11.32
C VAL A 113 4.10 -15.59 -9.93
N ASP A 114 4.26 -14.34 -9.51
CA ASP A 114 3.84 -13.85 -8.19
C ASP A 114 2.31 -13.93 -8.03
N VAL A 115 1.56 -13.72 -9.11
CA VAL A 115 0.10 -13.84 -9.14
C VAL A 115 -0.37 -15.27 -8.78
N LYS A 116 0.31 -16.30 -9.30
CA LYS A 116 -0.03 -17.71 -8.98
C LYS A 116 0.27 -18.03 -7.52
N TRP A 117 1.32 -17.43 -6.96
CA TRP A 117 1.71 -17.62 -5.57
C TRP A 117 0.71 -16.99 -4.60
N VAL A 118 0.25 -15.76 -4.90
CA VAL A 118 -0.81 -15.07 -4.15
C VAL A 118 -2.09 -15.91 -4.09
N GLN A 119 -2.51 -16.49 -5.21
CA GLN A 119 -3.70 -17.37 -5.28
C GLN A 119 -3.56 -18.62 -4.40
N LYS A 120 -2.37 -19.23 -4.35
CA LYS A 120 -2.10 -20.40 -3.50
C LYS A 120 -2.18 -20.03 -2.01
N LYS A 121 -1.61 -18.90 -1.61
CA LYS A 121 -1.70 -18.37 -0.23
C LYS A 121 -3.16 -18.06 0.17
N THR A 122 -3.93 -17.43 -0.70
CA THR A 122 -5.35 -17.12 -0.41
C THR A 122 -6.19 -18.37 -0.22
N LYS A 123 -5.99 -19.40 -1.07
CA LYS A 123 -6.66 -20.71 -0.90
C LYS A 123 -6.29 -21.36 0.42
N LYS A 124 -5.01 -21.34 0.81
CA LYS A 124 -4.56 -21.89 2.10
C LYS A 124 -5.18 -21.14 3.28
N MET A 125 -5.22 -19.81 3.24
CA MET A 125 -5.83 -18.97 4.28
C MET A 125 -7.33 -19.25 4.45
N LYS A 126 -8.08 -19.37 3.34
CA LYS A 126 -9.51 -19.74 3.39
C LYS A 126 -9.74 -21.11 4.03
N ARG A 127 -8.89 -22.10 3.73
CA ARG A 127 -8.97 -23.44 4.36
C ARG A 127 -8.74 -23.36 5.87
N LEU A 128 -7.72 -22.62 6.31
CA LEU A 128 -7.43 -22.39 7.73
C LEU A 128 -8.56 -21.65 8.46
N GLN A 129 -9.17 -20.64 7.83
CA GLN A 129 -10.33 -19.96 8.41
C GLN A 129 -11.56 -20.88 8.50
N GLY A 130 -11.79 -21.73 7.50
CA GLY A 130 -12.84 -22.75 7.54
C GLY A 130 -12.66 -23.74 8.70
N GLN A 131 -11.45 -24.25 8.90
CA GLN A 131 -11.14 -25.16 10.01
C GLN A 131 -11.31 -24.47 11.38
N LYS A 132 -10.87 -23.22 11.52
CA LYS A 132 -11.08 -22.45 12.76
C LYS A 132 -12.57 -22.20 13.05
N ARG A 133 -13.39 -21.98 12.02
CA ARG A 133 -14.86 -21.83 12.18
C ARG A 133 -15.52 -23.13 12.60
N LEU A 134 -15.10 -24.26 12.03
CA LEU A 134 -15.61 -25.58 12.40
C LEU A 134 -15.24 -25.94 13.84
N LYS A 135 -14.00 -25.68 14.25
CA LYS A 135 -13.54 -25.93 15.61
C LYS A 135 -14.28 -25.08 16.65
N ARG A 136 -14.56 -23.80 16.34
CA ARG A 136 -15.39 -22.95 17.22
C ARG A 136 -16.80 -23.49 17.41
N ARG A 137 -17.42 -24.02 16.34
CA ARG A 137 -18.76 -24.62 16.43
C ARG A 137 -18.74 -25.90 17.26
N SER A 138 -17.76 -26.79 17.06
CA SER A 138 -17.64 -27.99 17.89
C SER A 138 -17.41 -27.65 19.36
N ASP A 139 -16.59 -26.64 19.65
CA ASP A 139 -16.35 -26.19 21.01
C ASP A 139 -17.65 -25.63 21.64
N GLU A 140 -18.42 -24.82 20.91
CA GLU A 140 -19.74 -24.30 21.34
C GLU A 140 -20.80 -25.39 21.56
N ASP A 141 -20.86 -26.41 20.69
CA ASP A 141 -21.79 -27.54 20.81
C ASP A 141 -21.45 -28.41 22.03
N THR A 142 -20.16 -28.60 22.34
CA THR A 142 -19.70 -29.38 23.51
C THR A 142 -20.08 -28.69 24.83
N TYR A 143 -20.15 -27.35 24.87
CA TYR A 143 -20.60 -26.61 26.07
C TYR A 143 -22.11 -26.68 26.29
N GLN A 144 -22.92 -26.96 25.26
CA GLN A 144 -24.37 -27.09 25.37
C GLN A 144 -24.82 -28.49 25.83
N GLU A 145 -24.03 -29.54 25.59
CA GLU A 145 -24.33 -30.92 26.04
C GLU A 145 -24.03 -31.17 27.54
N HIS A 146 -23.41 -30.21 28.23
CA HIS A 146 -23.01 -30.33 29.65
C HIS A 146 -23.87 -29.49 30.63
N ILE A 147 -25.05 -29.05 30.21
CA ILE A 147 -26.08 -28.39 31.04
C ILE A 147 -27.31 -29.30 31.14
#